data_AF-A0A9W6YLV4-F1
#
_entry.id   AF-A0A9W6YLV4-F1
#
_cell.length_a   1.000
_cell.length_b   1.000
_cell.length_c   1.000
_cell.angle_alpha   90.00
_cell.angle_beta   90.00
_cell.angle_gamma   90.00
#
_symmetry.space_group_name_H-M   'P 1'
#
loop_
_entity.id
_entity.type
_entity.pdbx_description
1 polymer ?
#
loop_
_entity_poly.entity_id
_entity_poly.type
_entity_poly.pdbx_seq_one_letter_code
_entity_poly.pdbx_strand_id
1 'polypeptide(L)'
;MDCESSSSEDEALVLVEYFSLEDPFPTTQRYSISALEALSIFLRRMAYPGRLSDLEDLFGRDTTAISSISNAILDTLYDKFHGLLQFDYKRLTTATLSAYASAIHAKGAPLETHVGFIDGTVRGTCRPNKNQRYMFNGHKVYLHSFQKANYQLTYSTIGALQ
;
A
#
# COMPACT_ATOMS: atom_id res chain seq x y z
N MET A 1 1.46 37.46 -5.50
CA MET A 1 1.65 36.31 -6.40
C MET A 1 1.73 35.15 -5.43
N ASP A 2 0.56 34.76 -4.95
CA ASP A 2 0.38 33.82 -3.84
C ASP A 2 -0.99 33.18 -4.10
N CYS A 3 -1.20 31.88 -4.04
CA CYS A 3 -0.39 30.69 -4.28
C CYS A 3 -1.46 29.58 -4.29
N GLU A 4 -1.37 28.61 -5.20
CA GLU A 4 -2.30 27.47 -5.34
C GLU A 4 -2.27 26.49 -4.13
N SER A 5 -1.93 26.96 -2.93
CA SER A 5 -1.70 26.15 -1.73
C SER A 5 -2.93 25.96 -0.84
N SER A 6 -4.09 26.55 -1.16
CA SER A 6 -5.31 26.36 -0.33
C SER A 6 -6.01 25.01 -0.57
N SER A 7 -6.01 24.49 -1.81
CA SER A 7 -6.83 23.31 -2.17
C SER A 7 -6.42 22.03 -1.44
N SER A 8 -5.12 21.77 -1.26
CA SER A 8 -4.65 20.48 -0.73
C SER A 8 -4.82 20.34 0.78
N GLU A 9 -4.73 21.44 1.53
CA GLU A 9 -4.95 21.45 2.98
C GLU A 9 -6.45 21.32 3.28
N ASP A 10 -7.28 22.01 2.51
CA ASP A 10 -8.74 21.90 2.56
C ASP A 10 -9.21 20.46 2.26
N GLU A 11 -8.63 19.80 1.26
CA GLU A 11 -8.91 18.39 0.95
C GLU A 11 -8.49 17.44 2.09
N ALA A 12 -7.36 17.70 2.74
CA ALA A 12 -6.89 16.89 3.85
C ALA A 12 -7.79 17.05 5.09
N LEU A 13 -8.30 18.25 5.36
CA LEU A 13 -9.28 18.50 6.41
C LEU A 13 -10.61 17.78 6.14
N VAL A 14 -11.07 17.80 4.89
CA VAL A 14 -12.25 17.04 4.46
C VAL A 14 -12.05 15.53 4.71
N LEU A 15 -10.85 14.99 4.46
CA LEU A 15 -10.55 13.59 4.77
C LEU A 15 -10.55 13.30 6.27
N VAL A 16 -10.06 14.21 7.11
CA VAL A 16 -10.13 14.08 8.58
C VAL A 16 -11.59 13.98 9.03
N GLU A 17 -12.48 14.80 8.46
CA GLU A 17 -13.92 14.78 8.73
C GLU A 17 -14.56 13.47 8.27
N TYR A 18 -14.30 13.04 7.02
CA TYR A 18 -14.84 11.79 6.46
C TYR A 18 -14.40 10.54 7.24
N PHE A 19 -13.14 10.50 7.68
CA PHE A 19 -12.65 9.41 8.53
C PHE A 19 -13.10 9.56 9.99
N SER A 20 -13.69 10.70 10.35
CA SER A 20 -14.16 11.04 11.69
C SER A 20 -13.08 10.76 12.72
N LEU A 21 -11.89 11.32 12.49
CA LEU A 21 -10.74 11.18 13.39
C LEU A 21 -10.90 12.13 14.57
N GLU A 22 -10.55 11.65 15.76
CA GLU A 22 -10.54 12.47 16.97
C GLU A 22 -9.39 13.48 16.92
N ASP A 23 -9.66 14.70 17.42
CA ASP A 23 -8.67 15.77 17.56
C ASP A 23 -8.67 16.29 19.00
N PRO A 24 -7.59 16.12 19.79
CA PRO A 24 -6.31 15.50 19.42
C PRO A 24 -6.41 13.99 19.20
N PHE A 25 -5.56 13.45 18.31
CA PHE A 25 -5.63 12.03 17.93
C PHE A 25 -5.04 11.12 19.02
N PRO A 26 -5.79 10.11 19.50
CA PRO A 26 -5.32 9.23 20.56
C PRO A 26 -4.25 8.27 20.03
N THR A 27 -3.05 8.34 20.61
CA THR A 27 -1.98 7.37 20.38
C THR A 27 -1.71 6.57 21.64
N THR A 28 -1.32 5.29 21.50
CA THR A 28 -0.98 4.41 22.64
C THR A 28 0.14 4.97 23.51
N GLN A 29 1.04 5.75 22.90
CA GLN A 29 2.19 6.39 23.55
C GLN A 29 1.88 7.82 24.03
N ARG A 30 0.61 8.25 23.95
CA ARG A 30 0.09 9.55 24.42
C ARG A 30 0.83 10.76 23.83
N TYR A 31 1.24 10.67 22.58
CA TYR A 31 1.73 11.85 21.85
C TYR A 31 0.59 12.83 21.64
N SER A 32 0.86 14.11 21.90
CA SER A 32 -0.04 15.21 21.56
C SER A 32 0.14 15.53 20.08
N ILE A 33 -0.79 15.08 19.23
CA ILE A 33 -0.77 15.31 17.79
C ILE A 33 -2.17 15.66 17.29
N SER A 34 -2.25 16.57 16.32
CA SER A 34 -3.53 16.89 15.68
C SER A 34 -3.96 15.77 14.74
N ALA A 35 -5.27 15.63 14.53
CA ALA A 35 -5.81 14.66 13.58
C ALA A 35 -5.25 14.83 12.16
N LEU A 36 -5.07 16.08 11.72
CA LEU A 36 -4.52 16.41 10.41
C LEU A 36 -3.04 15.99 10.24
N GLU A 37 -2.21 16.26 11.25
CA GLU A 37 -0.79 15.89 11.21
C GLU A 37 -0.64 14.36 11.22
N ALA A 38 -1.40 13.70 12.09
CA ALA A 38 -1.42 12.24 12.17
C ALA A 38 -1.83 11.62 10.82
N LEU A 39 -2.93 12.11 10.22
CA LEU A 39 -3.40 11.63 8.92
C LEU A 39 -2.36 11.89 7.82
N SER A 40 -1.70 13.03 7.83
CA SER A 40 -0.65 13.38 6.86
C SER A 40 0.55 12.44 6.94
N ILE A 41 0.98 12.07 8.15
CA ILE A 41 2.05 11.09 8.38
C ILE A 41 1.63 9.72 7.79
N PHE A 42 0.39 9.29 8.05
CA PHE A 42 -0.14 8.03 7.54
C PHE A 42 -0.23 8.04 6.00
N LEU A 43 -0.81 9.07 5.40
CA LEU A 43 -0.94 9.21 3.94
C LEU A 43 0.42 9.23 3.25
N ARG A 44 1.40 9.94 3.82
CA ARG A 44 2.76 9.98 3.28
C ARG A 44 3.40 8.59 3.25
N ARG A 45 3.19 7.78 4.30
CA ARG A 45 3.67 6.39 4.36
C ARG A 45 3.00 5.48 3.34
N MET A 46 1.70 5.67 3.10
CA MET A 46 0.94 4.86 2.15
C MET A 46 1.22 5.24 0.69
N ALA A 47 1.54 6.50 0.42
CA ALA A 47 1.81 7.00 -0.93
C ALA A 47 3.10 6.43 -1.54
N TYR A 48 4.13 6.22 -0.72
CA TYR A 48 5.40 5.66 -1.21
C TYR A 48 6.15 4.93 -0.09
N PRO A 49 6.72 3.73 -0.35
CA PRO A 49 7.55 3.05 0.64
C PRO A 49 8.89 3.80 0.77
N GLY A 50 8.96 4.69 1.75
CA GLY A 50 10.16 5.42 2.18
C GLY A 50 10.71 4.87 3.50
N ARG A 51 11.91 5.31 3.90
CA ARG A 51 12.44 4.99 5.24
C ARG A 51 11.75 5.87 6.28
N LEU A 52 11.63 5.36 7.51
CA LEU A 52 11.10 6.17 8.62
C LEU A 52 12.00 7.38 8.92
N SER A 53 13.31 7.26 8.70
CA SER A 53 14.27 8.38 8.81
C SER A 53 13.93 9.54 7.87
N ASP A 54 13.45 9.25 6.67
CA ASP A 54 13.10 10.29 5.69
C ASP A 54 11.85 11.08 6.14
N LEU A 55 11.02 10.46 6.98
CA LEU A 55 9.83 11.07 7.56
C LEU A 55 10.18 11.85 8.84
N GLU A 56 11.21 11.42 9.56
CA GLU A 56 11.73 12.16 10.71
C GLU A 56 12.21 13.56 10.29
N ASP A 57 12.94 13.65 9.18
CA ASP A 57 13.37 14.94 8.62
C ASP A 57 12.20 15.82 8.17
N LEU A 58 11.09 15.21 7.72
CA LEU A 58 9.93 15.93 7.18
C LEU A 58 8.97 16.43 8.27
N PHE A 59 8.71 15.60 9.29
CA PHE A 59 7.73 15.88 10.34
C PHE A 59 8.37 16.31 11.67
N GLY A 60 9.71 16.21 11.80
CA GLY A 60 10.43 16.58 13.01
C GLY A 60 10.12 15.66 14.21
N ARG A 61 9.70 14.42 13.94
CA ARG A 61 9.31 13.43 14.95
C ARG A 61 10.19 12.21 14.88
N ASP A 62 10.53 11.66 16.05
CA ASP A 62 11.30 10.43 16.13
C ASP A 62 10.61 9.30 15.35
N THR A 63 11.43 8.43 14.75
CA THR A 63 10.95 7.30 13.95
C THR A 63 9.96 6.39 14.70
N THR A 64 10.10 6.25 16.03
CA THR A 64 9.19 5.45 16.86
C THR A 64 7.82 6.11 16.98
N ALA A 65 7.78 7.44 17.16
CA ALA A 65 6.55 8.21 17.21
C ALA A 65 5.82 8.13 15.86
N ILE A 66 6.54 8.34 14.75
CA ILE A 66 5.97 8.23 13.39
C ILE A 66 5.38 6.83 13.17
N SER A 67 6.11 5.78 13.56
CA SER A 67 5.64 4.41 13.45
C SER A 67 4.36 4.18 14.25
N SER A 68 4.35 4.60 15.51
CA SER A 68 3.22 4.48 16.44
C SER A 68 1.99 5.21 15.93
N ILE A 69 2.13 6.48 15.55
CA ILE A 69 1.04 7.32 15.05
C ILE A 69 0.38 6.69 13.82
N SER A 70 1.19 6.25 12.85
CA SER A 70 0.63 5.71 11.60
C SER A 70 -0.08 4.39 11.82
N ASN A 71 0.45 3.54 12.71
CA ASN A 71 -0.19 2.25 13.03
C ASN A 71 -1.51 2.49 13.78
N ALA A 72 -1.56 3.45 14.70
CA ALA A 72 -2.80 3.79 15.40
C ALA A 72 -3.90 4.29 14.43
N ILE A 73 -3.53 5.07 13.40
CA ILE A 73 -4.48 5.45 12.34
C ILE A 73 -4.90 4.24 11.53
N LEU A 74 -3.95 3.38 11.15
CA LEU A 74 -4.24 2.15 10.41
C LEU A 74 -5.24 1.28 11.18
N ASP A 75 -5.05 1.09 12.48
CA ASP A 75 -5.94 0.32 13.35
C ASP A 75 -7.33 0.97 13.39
N THR A 76 -7.39 2.29 13.59
CA THR A 76 -8.67 3.05 13.61
C THR A 76 -9.43 2.92 12.29
N LEU A 77 -8.73 3.03 11.16
CA LEU A 77 -9.33 2.90 9.84
C LEU A 77 -9.74 1.46 9.56
N TYR A 78 -8.95 0.48 9.98
CA TYR A 78 -9.28 -0.93 9.84
C TYR A 78 -10.52 -1.28 10.65
N ASP A 79 -10.60 -0.87 11.91
CA ASP A 79 -11.79 -1.11 12.75
C ASP A 79 -13.06 -0.53 12.13
N LYS A 80 -12.98 0.67 11.53
CA LYS A 80 -14.12 1.32 10.87
C LYS A 80 -14.48 0.72 9.50
N PHE A 81 -13.48 0.39 8.68
CA PHE A 81 -13.65 0.11 7.25
C PHE A 81 -13.23 -1.29 6.81
N HIS A 82 -12.84 -2.19 7.73
CA HIS A 82 -12.44 -3.57 7.38
C HIS A 82 -13.48 -4.27 6.51
N GLY A 83 -14.78 -4.07 6.75
CA GLY A 83 -15.85 -4.67 5.95
C GLY A 83 -15.84 -4.24 4.47
N LEU A 84 -15.30 -3.06 4.15
CA LEU A 84 -15.11 -2.59 2.76
C LEU A 84 -13.78 -3.08 2.16
N LEU A 85 -12.79 -3.35 3.00
CA LEU A 85 -11.46 -3.82 2.62
C LEU A 85 -11.39 -5.35 2.48
N GLN A 86 -12.34 -6.07 3.06
CA GLN A 86 -12.45 -7.51 2.92
C GLN A 86 -12.66 -7.91 1.46
N PHE A 87 -12.02 -9.02 1.08
CA PHE A 87 -12.16 -9.57 -0.25
C PHE A 87 -13.62 -9.92 -0.55
N ASP A 88 -14.07 -9.65 -1.78
CA ASP A 88 -15.42 -9.97 -2.24
C ASP A 88 -15.62 -11.50 -2.28
N TYR A 89 -16.06 -12.03 -1.15
CA TYR A 89 -16.32 -13.46 -0.93
C TYR A 89 -17.44 -14.01 -1.80
N LYS A 90 -18.28 -13.14 -2.39
CA LYS A 90 -19.35 -13.57 -3.32
C LYS A 90 -18.77 -13.86 -4.70
N ARG A 91 -17.79 -13.08 -5.14
CA ARG A 91 -17.15 -13.24 -6.46
C ARG A 91 -15.93 -14.15 -6.43
N LEU A 92 -15.17 -14.16 -5.34
CA LEU A 92 -13.95 -14.94 -5.15
C LEU A 92 -14.19 -16.14 -4.24
N THR A 93 -15.07 -17.03 -4.70
CA THR A 93 -15.31 -18.33 -4.05
C THR A 93 -14.16 -19.31 -4.31
N THR A 94 -14.03 -20.35 -3.48
CA THR A 94 -13.03 -21.42 -3.66
C THR A 94 -13.07 -22.03 -5.07
N ALA A 95 -14.26 -22.20 -5.65
CA ALA A 95 -14.43 -22.70 -7.01
C ALA A 95 -13.86 -21.73 -8.07
N THR A 96 -14.14 -20.43 -7.93
CA THR A 96 -13.60 -19.42 -8.85
C THR A 96 -12.09 -19.26 -8.74
N LEU A 97 -11.56 -19.31 -7.51
CA LEU A 97 -10.11 -19.28 -7.27
C LEU A 97 -9.45 -20.51 -7.89
N SER A 98 -10.03 -21.72 -7.70
CA SER A 98 -9.62 -22.98 -8.35
C SER A 98 -9.53 -22.84 -9.87
N ALA A 99 -10.58 -22.30 -10.49
CA ALA A 99 -10.61 -22.07 -11.92
C ALA A 99 -9.49 -21.11 -12.39
N TYR A 100 -9.24 -20.03 -11.66
CA TYR A 100 -8.14 -19.11 -11.99
C TYR A 100 -6.78 -19.76 -11.88
N ALA A 101 -6.53 -20.56 -10.83
CA ALA A 101 -5.22 -21.19 -10.70
C ALA A 101 -4.95 -22.26 -11.74
N SER A 102 -5.95 -23.07 -12.09
CA SER A 102 -5.82 -24.01 -13.20
C SER A 102 -5.56 -23.28 -14.53
N ALA A 103 -6.25 -22.17 -14.79
CA ALA A 103 -6.04 -21.38 -16.01
C ALA A 103 -4.65 -20.73 -16.07
N ILE A 104 -4.16 -20.19 -14.95
CA ILE A 104 -2.84 -19.55 -14.84
C ILE A 104 -1.72 -20.60 -14.95
N HIS A 105 -1.88 -21.76 -14.31
CA HIS A 105 -0.95 -22.87 -14.43
C HIS A 105 -0.87 -23.41 -15.87
N ALA A 106 -2.03 -23.58 -16.53
CA ALA A 106 -2.09 -24.00 -17.93
C ALA A 106 -1.39 -23.01 -18.89
N LYS A 107 -1.26 -21.73 -18.50
CA LYS A 107 -0.50 -20.71 -19.24
C LYS A 107 1.01 -20.74 -18.95
N GLY A 108 1.48 -21.63 -18.07
CA GLY A 108 2.90 -21.82 -17.76
C GLY A 108 3.35 -21.24 -16.44
N ALA A 109 2.43 -20.90 -15.52
CA ALA A 109 2.82 -20.49 -14.18
C ALA A 109 3.42 -21.67 -13.39
N PRO A 110 4.51 -21.45 -12.64
CA PRO A 110 5.29 -22.51 -12.02
C PRO A 110 4.59 -23.23 -10.84
N LEU A 111 3.61 -22.60 -10.19
CA LEU A 111 2.84 -23.25 -9.11
C LEU A 111 1.37 -23.36 -9.49
N GLU A 112 0.76 -24.47 -9.12
CA GLU A 112 -0.67 -24.76 -9.30
C GLU A 112 -1.58 -23.94 -8.38
N THR A 113 -0.99 -23.24 -7.40
CA THR A 113 -1.73 -22.50 -6.37
C THR A 113 -1.93 -21.01 -6.68
N HIS A 114 -1.45 -20.53 -7.83
CA HIS A 114 -1.51 -19.12 -8.22
C HIS A 114 -2.90 -18.69 -8.65
N VAL A 115 -3.57 -17.84 -7.89
CA VAL A 115 -4.89 -17.34 -8.30
C VAL A 115 -4.81 -16.00 -9.06
N GLY A 116 -3.66 -15.34 -9.02
CA GLY A 116 -3.45 -14.06 -9.70
C GLY A 116 -2.08 -13.46 -9.42
N PHE A 117 -1.81 -12.35 -10.08
CA PHE A 117 -0.60 -11.54 -9.90
C PHE A 117 -1.01 -10.18 -9.36
N ILE A 118 -0.34 -9.72 -8.30
CA ILE A 118 -0.49 -8.34 -7.86
C ILE A 118 0.19 -7.46 -8.91
N ASP A 119 -0.53 -6.46 -9.41
CA ASP A 119 0.07 -5.52 -10.35
C ASP A 119 1.19 -4.75 -9.66
N GLY A 120 2.41 -5.01 -10.10
CA GLY A 120 3.60 -4.38 -9.57
C GLY A 120 3.86 -3.07 -10.26
N THR A 121 4.12 -2.01 -9.50
CA THR A 121 4.65 -0.77 -10.07
C THR A 121 6.02 -1.03 -10.69
N VAL A 122 6.18 -0.66 -11.96
CA VAL A 122 7.44 -0.73 -12.69
C VAL A 122 8.47 0.16 -12.00
N ARG A 123 9.53 -0.43 -11.43
CA ARG A 123 10.64 0.32 -10.83
C ARG A 123 11.84 0.37 -11.76
N GLY A 124 12.38 1.58 -11.96
CA GLY A 124 13.62 1.78 -12.68
C GLY A 124 14.79 1.11 -11.95
N THR A 125 15.63 0.41 -12.69
CA THR A 125 16.86 -0.21 -12.19
C THR A 125 18.06 0.30 -12.97
N CYS A 126 19.23 0.31 -12.33
CA CYS A 126 20.49 0.55 -13.04
C CYS A 126 20.67 -0.52 -14.13
N ARG A 127 21.26 -0.16 -15.29
CA ARG A 127 21.52 -1.09 -16.40
C ARG A 127 22.38 -2.27 -15.93
N PRO A 128 21.82 -3.48 -15.74
CA PRO A 128 22.59 -4.60 -15.25
C PRO A 128 23.50 -5.12 -16.38
N ASN A 129 24.78 -5.37 -16.07
CA ASN A 129 25.72 -5.93 -17.05
C ASN A 129 25.50 -7.44 -17.31
N LYS A 130 24.81 -8.14 -16.40
CA LYS A 130 24.47 -9.57 -16.50
C LYS A 130 22.96 -9.73 -16.44
N ASN A 131 22.42 -10.70 -17.18
CA ASN A 131 20.99 -11.05 -17.13
C ASN A 131 20.03 -9.89 -17.44
N GLN A 132 20.50 -8.89 -18.21
CA GLN A 132 19.74 -7.69 -18.59
C GLN A 132 18.38 -8.01 -19.23
N ARG A 133 18.31 -9.11 -20.00
CA ARG A 133 17.10 -9.57 -20.69
C ARG A 133 15.96 -9.91 -19.74
N TYR A 134 16.26 -10.37 -18.53
CA TYR A 134 15.26 -10.70 -17.51
C TYR A 134 14.71 -9.46 -16.80
N MET A 135 15.39 -8.32 -16.91
CA MET A 135 14.99 -7.04 -16.30
C MET A 135 14.44 -6.04 -17.33
N PHE A 136 14.02 -6.52 -18.49
CA PHE A 136 13.48 -5.70 -19.55
C PHE A 136 11.99 -5.98 -19.69
N ASN A 137 11.14 -5.01 -19.33
CA ASN A 137 9.68 -5.17 -19.40
C ASN A 137 9.11 -4.97 -20.82
N GLY A 138 9.93 -4.59 -21.82
CA GLY A 138 9.49 -4.39 -23.22
C GLY A 138 8.53 -3.21 -23.46
N HIS A 139 7.82 -2.76 -22.43
CA HIS A 139 6.76 -1.75 -22.48
C HIS A 139 7.28 -0.32 -22.23
N LYS A 140 8.38 -0.16 -21.47
CA LYS A 140 9.07 1.12 -21.27
C LYS A 140 10.49 1.06 -21.83
N VAL A 141 10.62 1.43 -23.11
CA VAL A 141 11.84 1.27 -23.93
C VAL A 141 13.05 2.04 -23.39
N TYR A 142 12.84 3.11 -22.63
CA TYR A 142 13.87 4.00 -22.09
C TYR A 142 14.31 3.66 -20.66
N LEU A 143 13.71 2.66 -20.00
CA LEU A 143 14.03 2.28 -18.62
C LEU A 143 14.31 0.78 -18.54
N HIS A 144 15.52 0.41 -18.09
CA HIS A 144 15.71 -0.89 -17.46
C HIS A 144 14.81 -0.92 -16.25
N SER A 145 13.86 -1.84 -16.27
CA SER A 145 12.77 -1.78 -15.34
C SER A 145 12.25 -3.16 -15.06
N PHE A 146 12.21 -3.48 -13.77
CA PHE A 146 11.69 -4.73 -13.30
C PHE A 146 10.25 -4.48 -12.86
N GLN A 147 9.30 -5.17 -13.47
CA GLN A 147 8.00 -5.37 -12.86
C GLN A 147 8.17 -6.56 -11.92
N LYS A 148 8.31 -6.28 -10.62
CA LYS A 148 8.23 -7.32 -9.60
C LYS A 148 6.80 -7.87 -9.65
N ALA A 149 6.58 -8.97 -10.38
CA ALA A 149 5.46 -9.88 -10.12
C ALA A 149 5.77 -10.74 -8.86
N ASN A 150 6.34 -10.12 -7.82
CA ASN A 150 6.96 -10.85 -6.71
C ASN A 150 5.98 -11.23 -5.60
N TYR A 151 4.70 -10.89 -5.75
CA TYR A 151 3.67 -11.34 -4.84
C TYR A 151 2.62 -12.09 -5.66
N GLN A 152 2.74 -13.40 -5.55
CA GLN A 152 1.82 -14.37 -6.10
C GLN A 152 0.73 -14.57 -5.05
N LEU A 153 -0.52 -14.33 -5.42
CA LEU A 153 -1.63 -14.62 -4.52
C LEU A 153 -1.87 -16.12 -4.54
N THR A 154 -1.79 -16.74 -3.37
CA THR A 154 -2.05 -18.18 -3.19
C THR A 154 -3.24 -18.39 -2.26
N TYR A 155 -3.87 -19.57 -2.36
CA TYR A 155 -5.04 -19.92 -1.55
C TYR A 155 -4.81 -19.76 -0.04
N SER A 156 -3.60 -20.07 0.46
CA SER A 156 -3.29 -19.96 1.88
C SER A 156 -3.27 -18.52 2.38
N THR A 157 -2.92 -17.56 1.52
CA THR A 157 -2.94 -16.13 1.86
C THR A 157 -4.38 -15.59 1.92
N ILE A 158 -5.29 -16.11 1.09
CA ILE A 158 -6.68 -15.66 1.03
C ILE A 158 -7.55 -16.37 2.08
N GLY A 159 -7.34 -17.69 2.28
CA GLY A 159 -8.07 -18.47 3.27
C GLY A 159 -7.71 -18.16 4.73
N ALA A 160 -6.56 -17.53 4.99
CA ALA A 160 -6.21 -17.00 6.31
C ALA A 160 -6.87 -15.64 6.63
N LEU A 161 -7.53 -15.03 5.65
CA LEU A 161 -8.29 -13.78 5.77
C LEU A 161 -9.82 -14.01 5.79
N GLN A 162 -10.25 -15.28 5.79
CA GLN A 162 -11.64 -15.71 5.97
C GLN A 162 -11.85 -16.23 7.39
#